data_AF-A0A183J9X5-F1
#
_entry.id   AF-A0A183J9X5-F1
#
_cell.length_a   1.000
_cell.length_b   1.000
_cell.length_c   1.000
_cell.angle_alpha   90.00
_cell.angle_beta   90.00
_cell.angle_gamma   90.00
#
_symmetry.space_group_name_H-M   'P 1'
#
loop_
_entity.id
_entity.type
_entity.pdbx_description
1 polymer ?
#
loop_
_entity_poly.entity_id
_entity_poly.type
_entity_poly.pdbx_seq_one_letter_code
_entity_poly.pdbx_strand_id
1 'polypeptide(L)'
;MKPKLDAMVRSVDSLCLYALEKFIAHVKSDQDKFIPEDATVHQLTSNALMFVDQLVDLKDCLATVLTQNSNDSPNDAIPTFFARILSALGLNLRNKAELYADPAQKAIFMLNNTNHIVKILRKSGVMKLVLQQNREVEGYYNEQLKLFKTQYLQR
;
A
#
# COMPACT_ATOMS: atom_id res chain seq x y z
N MET A 1 -20.40 -34.20 7.93
CA MET A 1 -20.33 -32.82 8.47
C MET A 1 -19.00 -32.15 8.13
N LYS A 2 -17.84 -32.74 8.48
CA LYS A 2 -16.49 -32.25 8.09
C LYS A 2 -16.32 -31.81 6.62
N PRO A 3 -16.66 -32.61 5.60
CA PRO A 3 -16.40 -32.21 4.21
C PRO A 3 -17.19 -30.97 3.74
N LYS A 4 -18.37 -30.72 4.33
CA LYS A 4 -19.15 -29.49 4.04
C LYS A 4 -18.52 -28.27 4.70
N LEU A 5 -18.01 -28.41 5.93
CA LEU A 5 -17.30 -27.35 6.63
C LEU A 5 -16.00 -26.99 5.91
N ASP A 6 -15.21 -27.99 5.51
CA ASP A 6 -13.95 -27.76 4.79
C ASP A 6 -14.17 -27.09 3.43
N ALA A 7 -15.26 -27.45 2.73
CA ALA A 7 -15.64 -26.78 1.49
C ALA A 7 -16.05 -25.32 1.72
N MET A 8 -16.76 -25.03 2.82
CA MET A 8 -17.15 -23.67 3.18
C MET A 8 -15.94 -22.81 3.53
N VAL A 9 -14.99 -23.33 4.31
CA VAL A 9 -13.73 -22.64 4.65
C VAL A 9 -12.96 -22.30 3.37
N ARG A 10 -12.77 -23.27 2.46
CA ARG A 10 -12.11 -23.01 1.17
C ARG A 10 -12.80 -21.93 0.36
N SER A 11 -14.13 -21.90 0.36
CA SER A 11 -14.90 -20.88 -0.34
C SER A 11 -14.73 -19.49 0.28
N VAL A 12 -14.68 -19.39 1.61
CA VAL A 12 -14.45 -18.13 2.32
C VAL A 12 -13.04 -17.62 2.03
N ASP A 13 -12.03 -18.47 2.13
CA ASP A 13 -10.64 -18.08 1.87
C ASP A 13 -10.44 -17.62 0.42
N SER A 14 -11.07 -18.30 -0.54
CA SER A 14 -11.04 -17.90 -1.96
C SER A 14 -11.69 -16.53 -2.18
N LEU A 15 -12.79 -16.25 -1.47
CA LEU A 15 -13.46 -14.95 -1.50
C LEU A 15 -12.59 -13.86 -0.85
N CYS A 16 -11.93 -14.17 0.27
CA CYS A 16 -10.99 -13.26 0.93
C CYS A 16 -9.82 -12.92 0.00
N LEU A 17 -9.19 -13.92 -0.63
CA LEU A 17 -8.11 -13.71 -1.58
C LEU A 17 -8.55 -12.84 -2.77
N TYR A 18 -9.73 -13.14 -3.34
CA TYR A 18 -10.31 -12.32 -4.40
C TYR A 18 -10.55 -10.86 -3.95
N ALA A 19 -11.06 -10.64 -2.74
CA ALA A 19 -11.29 -9.31 -2.20
C ALA A 19 -9.98 -8.53 -1.99
N LEU A 20 -8.93 -9.19 -1.48
CA LEU A 20 -7.60 -8.60 -1.30
C LEU A 20 -6.98 -8.18 -2.65
N GLU A 21 -7.10 -9.04 -3.67
CA GLU A 21 -6.64 -8.73 -5.03
C GLU A 21 -7.44 -7.58 -5.66
N LYS A 22 -8.76 -7.58 -5.48
CA LYS A 22 -9.63 -6.49 -5.94
C LYS A 22 -9.30 -5.17 -5.26
N PHE A 23 -8.94 -5.20 -3.98
CA PHE A 23 -8.47 -4.03 -3.25
C PHE A 23 -7.17 -3.47 -3.86
N ILE A 24 -6.16 -4.30 -4.14
CA ILE A 24 -4.92 -3.86 -4.81
C ILE A 24 -5.23 -3.23 -6.16
N ALA A 25 -6.09 -3.86 -6.96
CA ALA A 25 -6.51 -3.35 -8.26
C ALA A 25 -7.19 -1.97 -8.13
N HIS A 26 -8.11 -1.83 -7.16
CA HIS A 26 -8.76 -0.55 -6.87
C HIS A 26 -7.76 0.53 -6.48
N VAL A 27 -6.81 0.24 -5.58
CA VAL A 27 -5.76 1.19 -5.19
C VAL A 27 -4.90 1.60 -6.40
N LYS A 28 -4.57 0.65 -7.28
CA LYS A 28 -3.74 0.91 -8.46
C LYS A 28 -4.41 1.80 -9.51
N SER A 29 -5.71 1.63 -9.70
CA SER A 29 -6.46 2.26 -10.80
C SER A 29 -7.68 3.04 -10.34
N ASP A 30 -7.67 3.57 -9.12
CA ASP A 30 -8.65 4.52 -8.64
C ASP A 30 -8.74 5.71 -9.63
N GLN A 31 -9.90 5.82 -10.29
CA GLN A 31 -10.15 6.75 -11.39
C GLN A 31 -10.62 8.13 -10.92
N ASP A 32 -10.75 8.33 -9.60
CA ASP A 32 -11.12 9.64 -9.06
C ASP A 32 -10.10 10.68 -9.51
N LYS A 33 -10.58 11.76 -10.12
CA LYS A 33 -9.74 12.86 -10.59
C LYS A 33 -9.59 13.95 -9.55
N PHE A 34 -10.28 13.84 -8.42
CA PHE A 34 -10.13 14.76 -7.32
C PHE A 34 -8.66 14.82 -6.88
N ILE A 35 -8.14 16.04 -6.77
CA ILE A 35 -6.85 16.34 -6.16
C ILE A 35 -7.03 17.57 -5.25
N PRO A 36 -6.52 17.54 -4.00
CA PRO A 36 -6.66 18.70 -3.11
C PRO A 36 -5.89 19.93 -3.65
N GLU A 37 -6.51 21.11 -3.69
CA GLU A 37 -5.87 22.32 -4.21
C GLU A 37 -4.59 22.71 -3.43
N ASP A 38 -4.56 22.41 -2.14
CA ASP A 38 -3.43 22.66 -1.23
C ASP A 38 -2.35 21.57 -1.26
N ALA A 39 -2.49 20.57 -2.14
CA ALA A 39 -1.59 19.43 -2.27
C ALA A 39 -1.41 18.62 -0.95
N THR A 40 -2.44 18.58 -0.10
CA THR A 40 -2.42 17.75 1.12
C THR A 40 -2.47 16.24 0.82
N VAL A 41 -2.49 15.43 1.88
CA VAL A 41 -2.61 13.97 1.79
C VAL A 41 -3.93 13.61 1.11
N HIS A 42 -3.88 12.75 0.10
CA HIS A 42 -5.04 12.29 -0.65
C HIS A 42 -5.83 11.25 0.13
N GLN A 43 -7.17 11.27 0.02
CA GLN A 43 -8.06 10.32 0.70
C GLN A 43 -7.70 8.86 0.39
N LEU A 44 -7.37 8.55 -0.87
CA LEU A 44 -6.87 7.23 -1.30
C LEU A 44 -5.70 6.73 -0.42
N THR A 45 -4.76 7.61 -0.08
CA THR A 45 -3.63 7.26 0.79
C THR A 45 -4.10 6.91 2.19
N SER A 46 -4.94 7.75 2.80
CA SER A 46 -5.47 7.48 4.14
C SER A 46 -6.31 6.20 4.19
N ASN A 47 -7.19 5.99 3.20
CA ASN A 47 -8.04 4.80 3.13
C ASN A 47 -7.21 3.52 2.93
N ALA A 48 -6.24 3.55 2.03
CA ALA A 48 -5.39 2.40 1.77
C ALA A 48 -4.55 2.03 2.99
N LEU A 49 -3.99 3.03 3.67
CA LEU A 49 -3.17 2.82 4.87
C LEU A 49 -3.99 2.37 6.07
N MET A 50 -5.24 2.84 6.22
CA MET A 50 -6.16 2.34 7.24
C MET A 50 -6.45 0.85 7.05
N PHE A 51 -6.68 0.42 5.81
CA PHE A 51 -6.87 -1.00 5.51
C PHE A 51 -5.59 -1.82 5.77
N VAL A 52 -4.43 -1.30 5.40
CA VAL A 52 -3.13 -1.92 5.71
C VAL A 52 -2.94 -2.10 7.23
N ASP A 53 -3.29 -1.09 8.04
CA ASP A 53 -3.20 -1.15 9.50
C ASP A 53 -4.09 -2.25 10.06
N GLN A 54 -5.35 -2.35 9.59
CA GLN A 54 -6.28 -3.43 9.97
C GLN A 54 -5.77 -4.82 9.59
N LEU A 55 -5.10 -4.95 8.44
CA LEU A 55 -4.53 -6.23 8.01
C LEU A 55 -3.34 -6.68 8.86
N VAL A 56 -2.61 -5.76 9.49
CA VAL A 56 -1.53 -6.10 10.43
C VAL A 56 -2.11 -6.81 11.66
N ASP A 57 -3.23 -6.33 12.18
CA ASP A 57 -3.91 -6.96 13.32
C ASP A 57 -4.41 -8.38 12.99
N LEU A 58 -4.70 -8.64 11.70
CA LEU A 58 -5.18 -9.91 11.19
C LEU A 58 -4.08 -10.74 10.47
N LYS A 59 -2.80 -10.48 10.75
CA LYS A 59 -1.67 -11.07 10.01
C LYS A 59 -1.68 -12.60 9.91
N ASP A 60 -2.13 -13.31 10.94
CA ASP A 60 -2.11 -14.79 10.97
C ASP A 60 -3.22 -15.36 10.07
N CYS A 61 -4.38 -14.70 10.03
CA CYS A 61 -5.44 -15.00 9.07
C CYS A 61 -4.98 -14.63 7.65
N LEU A 62 -4.32 -13.48 7.49
CA LEU A 62 -3.79 -13.04 6.20
C LEU A 62 -2.76 -14.04 5.65
N ALA A 63 -1.85 -14.55 6.48
CA ALA A 63 -0.92 -15.62 6.12
C ALA A 63 -1.67 -16.82 5.54
N THR A 64 -2.67 -17.33 6.27
CA THR A 64 -3.43 -18.51 5.88
C THR A 64 -4.12 -18.33 4.52
N VAL A 65 -4.75 -17.16 4.32
CA VAL A 65 -5.44 -16.83 3.05
C VAL A 65 -4.45 -16.69 1.90
N LEU A 66 -3.33 -15.99 2.11
CA LEU A 66 -2.34 -15.75 1.05
C LEU A 66 -1.62 -17.03 0.63
N THR A 67 -1.33 -17.93 1.57
CA THR A 67 -0.59 -19.17 1.28
C THR A 67 -1.48 -20.35 0.90
N GLN A 68 -2.81 -20.16 0.83
CA GLN A 68 -3.74 -21.27 0.62
C GLN A 68 -3.55 -21.98 -0.71
N ASN A 69 -3.25 -21.23 -1.78
CA ASN A 69 -3.13 -21.73 -3.15
C ASN A 69 -1.70 -21.59 -3.71
N SER A 70 -0.73 -21.26 -2.86
CA SER A 70 0.68 -21.07 -3.23
C SER A 70 1.58 -21.89 -2.32
N ASN A 71 2.75 -22.28 -2.82
CA ASN A 71 3.79 -22.90 -1.97
C ASN A 71 4.63 -21.87 -1.20
N ASP A 72 4.23 -20.60 -1.23
CA ASP A 72 4.95 -19.50 -0.58
C ASP A 72 4.88 -19.63 0.93
N SER A 73 5.99 -19.29 1.61
CA SER A 73 5.98 -19.20 3.07
C SER A 73 5.21 -17.94 3.50
N PRO A 74 4.53 -17.94 4.66
CA PRO A 74 3.92 -16.73 5.20
C PRO A 74 4.89 -15.54 5.34
N ASN A 75 6.17 -15.85 5.61
CA ASN A 75 7.24 -14.87 5.75
C ASN A 75 7.62 -14.21 4.40
N ASP A 76 7.27 -14.83 3.28
CA ASP A 76 7.46 -14.25 1.94
C ASP A 76 6.16 -13.62 1.42
N ALA A 77 5.02 -14.28 1.64
CA ALA A 77 3.71 -13.88 1.13
C ALA A 77 3.24 -12.54 1.72
N ILE A 78 3.38 -12.34 3.04
CA ILE A 78 2.91 -11.11 3.70
C ILE A 78 3.71 -9.87 3.25
N PRO A 79 5.06 -9.86 3.31
CA PRO A 79 5.84 -8.73 2.81
C PRO A 79 5.57 -8.43 1.33
N THR A 80 5.46 -9.47 0.50
CA THR A 80 5.15 -9.34 -0.93
C THR A 80 3.79 -8.68 -1.14
N PHE A 81 2.77 -9.10 -0.37
CA PHE A 81 1.44 -8.54 -0.46
C PHE A 81 1.42 -7.05 -0.08
N PHE A 82 2.04 -6.67 1.05
CA PHE A 82 2.15 -5.26 1.43
C PHE A 82 2.94 -4.43 0.41
N ALA A 83 4.05 -4.96 -0.12
CA ALA A 83 4.82 -4.30 -1.16
C ALA A 83 3.99 -4.03 -2.43
N ARG A 84 3.09 -4.95 -2.82
CA ARG A 84 2.16 -4.77 -3.95
C ARG A 84 1.16 -3.65 -3.70
N ILE A 85 0.58 -3.54 -2.51
CA ILE A 85 -0.30 -2.41 -2.14
C ILE A 85 0.46 -1.09 -2.22
N LEU A 86 1.67 -1.03 -1.65
CA LEU A 86 2.49 0.19 -1.63
C LEU A 86 2.93 0.62 -3.02
N SER A 87 3.29 -0.33 -3.88
CA SER A 87 3.63 -0.07 -5.29
C SER A 87 2.41 0.43 -6.07
N ALA A 88 1.24 -0.19 -5.87
CA ALA A 88 -0.02 0.25 -6.47
C ALA A 88 -0.39 1.68 -6.04
N LEU A 89 -0.31 1.98 -4.74
CA LEU A 89 -0.60 3.30 -4.19
C LEU A 89 0.38 4.35 -4.72
N GLY A 90 1.68 4.05 -4.71
CA GLY A 90 2.71 4.96 -5.22
C GLY A 90 2.56 5.26 -6.71
N LEU A 91 2.15 4.27 -7.52
CA LEU A 91 1.84 4.48 -8.93
C LEU A 91 0.63 5.41 -9.11
N ASN A 92 -0.45 5.16 -8.39
CA ASN A 92 -1.65 5.97 -8.50
C ASN A 92 -1.39 7.42 -8.07
N LEU A 93 -0.68 7.61 -6.95
CA LEU A 93 -0.30 8.95 -6.48
C LEU A 93 0.54 9.71 -7.49
N ARG A 94 1.50 9.05 -8.16
CA ARG A 94 2.24 9.68 -9.26
C ARG A 94 1.33 10.12 -10.40
N ASN A 95 0.39 9.26 -10.80
CA ASN A 95 -0.58 9.61 -11.85
C ASN A 95 -1.47 10.80 -11.43
N LYS A 96 -1.92 10.86 -10.17
CA LYS A 96 -2.70 12.00 -9.66
C LYS A 96 -1.86 13.27 -9.53
N ALA A 97 -0.58 13.16 -9.17
CA ALA A 97 0.33 14.30 -9.12
C ALA A 97 0.45 14.99 -10.49
N GLU A 98 0.38 14.24 -11.60
CA GLU A 98 0.40 14.81 -12.95
C GLU A 98 -0.80 15.72 -13.27
N LEU A 99 -1.86 15.70 -12.46
CA LEU A 99 -3.03 16.57 -12.61
C LEU A 99 -2.76 18.01 -12.14
N TYR A 100 -1.73 18.27 -11.33
CA TYR A 100 -1.31 19.64 -11.01
C TYR A 100 -0.53 20.25 -12.17
N ALA A 101 -0.79 21.53 -12.48
CA ALA A 101 -0.01 22.26 -13.48
C ALA A 101 1.37 22.68 -12.94
N ASP A 102 1.42 23.16 -11.69
CA ASP A 102 2.66 23.63 -11.05
C ASP A 102 3.55 22.45 -10.62
N PRO A 103 4.79 22.33 -11.12
CA PRO A 103 5.74 21.31 -10.69
C PRO A 103 5.99 21.30 -9.17
N ALA A 104 5.94 22.46 -8.51
CA ALA A 104 6.11 22.51 -7.07
C ALA A 104 4.91 21.94 -6.32
N GLN A 105 3.68 22.10 -6.82
CA GLN A 105 2.48 21.41 -6.31
C GLN A 105 2.59 19.90 -6.47
N LYS A 106 3.09 19.41 -7.62
CA LYS A 106 3.38 17.97 -7.80
C LYS A 106 4.33 17.46 -6.72
N ALA A 107 5.44 18.18 -6.51
CA ALA A 107 6.46 17.81 -5.55
C ALA A 107 5.91 17.82 -4.10
N ILE A 108 5.18 18.86 -3.68
CA ILE A 108 4.64 18.92 -2.31
C ILE A 108 3.54 17.86 -2.08
N PHE A 109 2.72 17.58 -3.10
CA PHE A 109 1.73 16.51 -3.03
C PHE A 109 2.40 15.15 -2.82
N MET A 110 3.42 14.84 -3.62
CA MET A 110 4.18 13.60 -3.48
C MET A 110 4.92 13.52 -2.14
N LEU A 111 5.49 14.63 -1.67
CA LEU A 111 6.15 14.73 -0.37
C LEU A 111 5.18 14.44 0.78
N ASN A 112 4.01 15.09 0.80
CA ASN A 112 2.99 14.94 1.84
C ASN A 112 2.49 13.50 1.94
N ASN A 113 2.11 12.91 0.80
CA ASN A 113 1.59 11.55 0.75
C ASN A 113 2.67 10.52 1.11
N THR A 114 3.89 10.67 0.58
CA THR A 114 5.00 9.75 0.87
C THR A 114 5.40 9.82 2.34
N ASN A 115 5.45 11.03 2.93
CA ASN A 115 5.72 11.21 4.35
C ASN A 115 4.65 10.55 5.22
N HIS A 116 3.38 10.69 4.84
CA HIS A 116 2.28 10.03 5.54
C HIS A 116 2.39 8.51 5.47
N ILE A 117 2.66 7.94 4.28
CA ILE A 117 2.91 6.51 4.09
C ILE A 117 4.01 6.03 5.04
N VAL A 118 5.19 6.65 4.98
CA VAL A 118 6.34 6.23 5.81
C VAL A 118 6.01 6.30 7.30
N LYS A 119 5.31 7.35 7.76
CA LYS A 119 4.87 7.48 9.15
C LYS A 119 3.97 6.32 9.58
N ILE A 120 2.96 5.97 8.76
CA ILE A 120 2.06 4.87 9.08
C ILE A 120 2.80 3.53 9.04
N LEU A 121 3.63 3.25 8.03
CA LEU A 121 4.38 2.00 7.93
C LEU A 121 5.32 1.77 9.12
N ARG A 122 5.95 2.83 9.63
CA ARG A 122 6.79 2.77 10.83
C ARG A 122 5.94 2.50 12.07
N LYS A 123 4.78 3.16 12.20
CA LYS A 123 3.86 3.02 13.33
C LYS A 123 3.23 1.62 13.39
N SER A 124 2.73 1.11 12.27
CA SER A 124 2.04 -0.18 12.16
C SER A 124 2.99 -1.37 12.15
N GLY A 125 4.30 -1.15 12.00
CA GLY A 125 5.29 -2.23 11.91
C GLY A 125 5.41 -2.86 10.52
N VAL A 126 4.59 -2.45 9.54
CA VAL A 126 4.70 -2.93 8.14
C VAL A 126 6.07 -2.63 7.55
N MET A 127 6.70 -1.51 7.92
CA MET A 127 8.07 -1.21 7.47
C MET A 127 9.04 -2.36 7.81
N LYS A 128 8.93 -2.92 9.03
CA LYS A 128 9.79 -4.03 9.46
C LYS A 128 9.52 -5.30 8.65
N LEU A 129 8.27 -5.57 8.30
CA LEU A 129 7.89 -6.72 7.48
C LEU A 129 8.47 -6.60 6.07
N VAL A 130 8.29 -5.45 5.42
CA VAL A 130 8.78 -5.25 4.04
C VAL A 130 10.32 -5.25 3.98
N LEU A 131 10.99 -4.75 5.02
CA LEU A 131 12.46 -4.80 5.13
C LEU A 131 13.04 -6.23 5.19
N GLN A 132 12.25 -7.23 5.62
CA GLN A 132 12.70 -8.62 5.62
C GLN A 132 12.96 -9.13 4.20
N GLN A 133 12.17 -8.66 3.23
CA GLN A 133 12.30 -9.02 1.81
C GLN A 133 13.21 -8.06 1.05
N ASN A 134 13.11 -6.75 1.31
CA ASN A 134 13.89 -5.73 0.63
C ASN A 134 14.45 -4.71 1.62
N ARG A 135 15.73 -4.86 1.95
CA ARG A 135 16.46 -4.02 2.92
C ARG A 135 16.61 -2.56 2.46
N GLU A 136 16.42 -2.27 1.18
CA GLU A 136 16.61 -0.93 0.62
C GLU A 136 15.33 -0.09 0.66
N VAL A 137 14.17 -0.66 1.00
CA VAL A 137 12.86 0.02 0.95
C VAL A 137 12.84 1.29 1.79
N GLU A 138 13.39 1.26 3.00
CA GLU A 138 13.44 2.46 3.83
C GLU A 138 14.41 3.51 3.26
N GLY A 139 15.53 3.08 2.68
CA GLY A 139 16.45 3.95 1.94
C GLY A 139 15.77 4.65 0.77
N TYR A 140 15.07 3.88 -0.07
CA TYR A 140 14.28 4.37 -1.20
C TYR A 140 13.28 5.44 -0.76
N TYR A 141 12.48 5.17 0.28
CA TYR A 141 11.52 6.17 0.77
C TYR A 141 12.20 7.44 1.27
N ASN A 142 13.32 7.33 1.98
CA ASN A 142 14.07 8.49 2.46
C ASN A 142 14.66 9.30 1.28
N GLU A 143 15.12 8.65 0.22
CA GLU A 143 15.58 9.32 -1.00
C GLU A 143 14.45 10.02 -1.74
N GLN A 144 13.28 9.39 -1.86
CA GLN A 144 12.09 10.03 -2.45
C GLN A 144 11.66 11.26 -1.65
N LEU A 145 11.65 11.19 -0.32
CA LEU A 145 11.34 12.35 0.53
C LEU A 145 12.33 13.49 0.31
N LYS A 146 13.63 13.19 0.22
CA LYS A 146 14.67 14.19 -0.08
C LYS A 146 14.47 14.79 -1.47
N LEU A 147 14.20 13.95 -2.48
CA LEU A 147 13.97 14.37 -3.86
C LEU A 147 12.80 15.36 -3.96
N PHE A 148 11.62 14.98 -3.46
CA PHE A 148 10.43 15.82 -3.54
C PHE A 148 10.59 17.12 -2.73
N LYS A 149 11.27 17.05 -1.58
CA LYS A 149 11.61 18.24 -0.81
C LYS A 149 12.52 19.19 -1.61
N THR A 150 13.55 18.67 -2.26
CA THR A 150 14.44 19.48 -3.10
C THR A 150 13.70 20.10 -4.28
N GLN A 151 12.89 19.32 -5.00
CA GLN A 151 12.08 19.81 -6.12
C GLN A 151 11.10 20.93 -5.70
N TYR A 152 10.48 20.80 -4.53
CA TYR A 152 9.61 21.85 -3.98
C TYR A 152 10.37 23.14 -3.65
N LEU A 153 11.62 23.03 -3.18
CA LEU A 153 12.43 24.18 -2.79
C LEU A 153 13.14 24.87 -3.98
N GLN A 154 13.15 24.26 -5.17
CA GLN A 154 13.71 24.83 -6.40
C GLN A 154 12.80 25.87 -7.07
N ARG A 155 11.84 26.44 -6.31
CA ARG A 155 10.97 27.54 -6.74
C ARG A 155 11.76 28.81 -7.06
#